data_AF-A0A383VA50-F1
#
_entry.id   AF-A0A383VA50-F1
#
_cell.length_a   1.000
_cell.length_b   1.000
_cell.length_c   1.000
_cell.angle_alpha   90.00
_cell.angle_beta   90.00
_cell.angle_gamma   90.00
#
_symmetry.space_group_name_H-M   'P 1'
#
loop_
_entity.id
_entity.type
_entity.pdbx_description
1 polymer ?
#
loop_
_entity_poly.entity_id
_entity_poly.type
_entity_poly.pdbx_seq_one_letter_code
_entity_poly.pdbx_strand_id
1 'polypeptide(L)'
;MTATLQKKDGTTPKTLTSMEFEYFMTKLWKLLHTRKFQRLLPPGTDYTLSIDGDGCHKGANLASCGIPAAAIEKHPSNSSDMHKVVENGHGCLQSHMQRWLLKREREQPDGQLQVAECKAQLEARFYRMSTTGEIKRNVSTLRETYQAIIDAGGDYPPKRFRQ
;
A
#
# COMPACT_ATOMS: atom_id res chain seq x y z
N MET A 1 18.65 -7.12 9.99
CA MET A 1 19.27 -6.49 11.18
C MET A 1 18.74 -5.08 11.24
N THR A 2 17.88 -4.76 12.21
CA THR A 2 17.20 -3.46 12.26
C THR A 2 17.77 -2.70 13.46
N ALA A 3 18.62 -1.70 13.18
CA ALA A 3 19.08 -0.79 14.23
C ALA A 3 17.87 0.02 14.70
N THR A 4 17.57 -0.02 16.00
CA THR A 4 16.47 0.75 16.59
C THR A 4 17.09 1.89 17.38
N LEU A 5 16.81 3.13 16.99
CA LEU A 5 17.13 4.29 17.82
C LEU A 5 16.23 4.23 19.06
N GLN A 6 16.75 4.50 20.25
CA GLN A 6 15.97 4.66 21.49
C GLN A 6 16.24 6.06 22.05
N LYS A 7 15.21 6.75 22.55
CA LYS A 7 15.42 8.02 23.25
C LYS A 7 16.07 7.72 24.60
N LYS A 8 16.87 8.67 25.11
CA LYS A 8 17.58 8.53 26.40
C LYS A 8 16.64 8.36 27.60
N ASP A 9 15.38 8.77 27.45
CA ASP A 9 14.31 8.59 28.45
C ASP A 9 13.68 7.19 28.42
N GLY A 10 14.22 6.25 27.64
CA GLY A 10 13.72 4.89 27.51
C GLY A 10 12.53 4.74 26.56
N THR A 11 11.95 5.83 26.08
CA THR A 11 10.85 5.76 25.13
C THR A 11 11.36 5.35 23.75
N THR A 12 10.66 4.42 23.11
CA THR A 12 10.95 4.06 21.72
C THR A 12 10.57 5.27 20.85
N PRO A 13 11.53 5.92 20.17
CA PRO A 13 11.22 6.96 19.23
C PRO A 13 10.37 6.35 18.13
N LYS A 14 9.30 7.05 17.81
CA LYS A 14 8.52 6.77 16.63
C LYS A 14 9.45 6.74 15.42
N THR A 15 9.34 5.70 14.62
CA THR A 15 10.20 5.54 13.45
C THR A 15 9.91 6.66 12.43
N LEU A 16 10.92 7.04 11.65
CA LEU A 16 10.74 8.01 10.55
C LEU A 16 9.60 7.57 9.62
N THR A 17 9.54 6.27 9.31
CA THR A 17 8.52 5.66 8.46
C THR A 17 7.12 5.75 9.08
N SER A 18 6.96 5.56 10.39
CA SER A 18 5.68 5.81 11.08
C SER A 18 5.24 7.28 11.00
N MET A 19 6.18 8.23 11.10
CA MET A 19 5.85 9.66 10.99
C MET A 19 5.43 10.04 9.57
N GLU A 20 6.13 9.52 8.56
CA GLU A 20 5.79 9.72 7.15
C GLU A 20 4.42 9.11 6.82
N PHE A 21 4.17 7.88 7.28
CA PHE A 21 2.88 7.21 7.11
C PHE A 21 1.73 8.06 7.66
N GLU A 22 1.82 8.53 8.91
CA GLU A 22 0.80 9.42 9.48
C GLU A 22 0.60 10.71 8.69
N TYR A 23 1.69 11.31 8.21
CA TYR A 23 1.60 12.53 7.40
C TYR A 23 0.81 12.30 6.12
N PHE A 24 1.10 11.22 5.40
CA PHE A 24 0.36 10.85 4.19
C PHE A 24 -1.09 10.48 4.49
N MET A 25 -1.34 9.69 5.53
CA MET A 25 -2.69 9.31 5.93
C MET A 25 -3.54 10.50 6.37
N THR A 26 -2.96 11.45 7.11
CA THR A 26 -3.64 12.69 7.49
C THR A 26 -4.07 13.50 6.27
N LYS A 27 -3.18 13.65 5.29
CA LYS A 27 -3.49 14.39 4.05
C LYS A 27 -4.60 13.71 3.26
N LEU A 28 -4.48 12.40 3.07
CA LEU A 28 -5.47 11.62 2.34
C LEU A 28 -6.84 11.66 3.03
N TRP A 29 -6.88 11.38 4.34
CA TRP A 29 -8.12 11.36 5.12
C TRP A 29 -8.84 12.71 5.09
N LYS A 30 -8.11 13.82 5.31
CA LYS A 30 -8.68 15.17 5.22
C LYS A 30 -9.21 15.47 3.82
N LEU A 31 -8.48 15.10 2.77
CA LEU A 31 -8.91 15.31 1.38
C LEU A 31 -10.22 14.58 1.09
N LEU A 32 -10.30 13.29 1.43
CA LEU A 32 -11.47 12.44 1.21
C LEU A 32 -12.70 13.00 1.92
N HIS A 33 -12.54 13.65 3.07
CA HIS A 33 -13.64 14.21 3.86
C HIS A 33 -13.90 15.70 3.62
N THR A 34 -13.25 16.32 2.62
CA THR A 34 -13.62 17.68 2.22
C THR A 34 -15.01 17.70 1.57
N ARG A 35 -15.78 18.76 1.83
CA ARG A 35 -17.07 18.99 1.14
C ARG A 35 -16.94 18.95 -0.37
N LYS A 36 -15.84 19.47 -0.91
CA LYS A 36 -15.57 19.47 -2.36
C LYS A 36 -15.50 18.05 -2.91
N PHE A 37 -14.80 17.15 -2.23
CA PHE A 37 -14.64 15.76 -2.67
C PHE A 37 -15.92 14.94 -2.45
N GLN A 38 -16.54 15.08 -1.27
CA GLN A 38 -17.75 14.34 -0.90
C GLN A 38 -18.96 14.63 -1.80
N ARG A 39 -19.06 15.85 -2.36
CA ARG A 39 -20.12 16.19 -3.34
C ARG A 39 -20.02 15.42 -4.65
N LEU A 40 -18.87 14.82 -4.96
CA LEU A 40 -18.66 14.02 -6.17
C LEU A 40 -19.08 12.56 -5.97
N LEU A 41 -19.48 12.18 -4.75
CA LEU A 41 -19.77 10.81 -4.36
C LEU A 41 -21.25 10.64 -4.06
N PRO A 42 -21.78 9.40 -4.15
CA PRO A 42 -23.11 9.09 -3.63
C PRO A 42 -23.25 9.49 -2.15
N PRO A 43 -24.43 9.99 -1.73
CA PRO A 43 -24.68 10.29 -0.33
C PRO A 43 -24.40 9.09 0.60
N GLY A 44 -23.70 9.32 1.71
CA GLY A 44 -23.38 8.27 2.68
C GLY A 44 -22.16 7.41 2.32
N THR A 45 -21.38 7.76 1.30
CA THR A 45 -20.12 7.07 1.01
C THR A 45 -19.13 7.27 2.16
N ASP A 46 -18.65 6.16 2.72
CA ASP A 46 -17.64 6.13 3.78
C ASP A 46 -16.39 5.35 3.33
N TYR A 47 -15.28 5.54 4.03
CA TYR A 47 -13.98 4.96 3.71
C TYR A 47 -13.42 4.15 4.88
N THR A 48 -12.91 2.96 4.57
CA THR A 48 -12.16 2.13 5.52
C THR A 48 -10.69 2.10 5.11
N LEU A 49 -9.80 2.22 6.10
CA LEU A 49 -8.37 2.04 5.96
C LEU A 49 -8.00 0.58 6.23
N SER A 50 -7.42 -0.08 5.23
CA SER A 50 -6.91 -1.44 5.32
C SER A 50 -5.40 -1.43 5.49
N ILE A 51 -4.88 -1.92 6.62
CA ILE A 51 -3.44 -1.95 6.95
C ILE A 51 -2.99 -3.29 7.51
N ASP A 52 -1.73 -3.65 7.25
CA ASP A 52 -1.13 -4.87 7.78
C ASP A 52 -0.56 -4.66 9.20
N GLY A 53 0.02 -5.71 9.75
CA GLY A 53 0.63 -5.70 11.09
C GLY A 53 2.04 -5.13 11.17
N ASP A 54 2.55 -4.40 10.17
CA ASP A 54 3.91 -3.87 10.17
C ASP A 54 4.13 -2.86 11.33
N GLY A 55 5.37 -2.80 11.82
CA GLY A 55 5.78 -1.92 12.92
C GLY A 55 5.55 -0.44 12.61
N CYS A 56 5.67 -0.04 11.35
CA CYS A 56 5.41 1.33 10.94
C CYS A 56 3.94 1.75 11.16
N HIS A 57 3.00 0.84 10.89
CA HIS A 57 1.56 1.04 11.09
C HIS A 57 1.18 0.99 12.57
N LYS A 58 1.79 0.08 13.35
CA LYS A 58 1.58 -0.01 14.81
C LYS A 58 2.06 1.24 15.56
N GLY A 59 3.15 1.84 15.10
CA GLY A 59 3.71 3.07 15.66
C GLY A 59 2.98 4.36 15.26
N ALA A 60 1.96 4.27 14.40
CA ALA A 60 1.22 5.42 13.90
C ALA A 60 0.01 5.76 14.78
N ASN A 61 -0.06 7.00 15.25
CA ASN A 61 -1.19 7.63 15.92
C ASN A 61 -2.24 8.11 14.91
N LEU A 62 -2.96 7.17 14.31
CA LEU A 62 -4.03 7.46 13.34
C LEU A 62 -5.22 8.20 13.95
N ALA A 63 -5.44 8.07 15.27
CA ALA A 63 -6.45 8.85 15.98
C ALA A 63 -6.15 10.35 15.91
N SER A 64 -4.89 10.76 16.03
CA SER A 64 -4.50 12.17 15.85
C SER A 64 -4.70 12.68 14.43
N CYS A 65 -4.75 11.77 13.45
CA CYS A 65 -5.06 12.07 12.04
C CYS A 65 -6.57 12.22 11.78
N GLY A 66 -7.42 11.97 12.79
CA GLY A 66 -8.88 11.98 12.67
C GLY A 66 -9.46 10.68 12.09
N ILE A 67 -8.67 9.61 12.04
CA ILE A 67 -9.10 8.29 11.57
C ILE A 67 -9.58 7.49 12.79
N PRO A 68 -10.89 7.21 12.92
CA PRO A 68 -11.41 6.47 14.05
C PRO A 68 -11.02 4.99 13.96
N ALA A 69 -10.88 4.31 15.10
CA ALA A 69 -10.53 2.88 15.14
C ALA A 69 -11.52 2.00 14.36
N ALA A 70 -12.81 2.36 14.33
CA ALA A 70 -13.85 1.65 13.58
C ALA A 70 -13.68 1.75 12.05
N ALA A 71 -12.90 2.72 11.55
CA ALA A 71 -12.58 2.85 10.14
C ALA A 71 -11.27 2.12 9.78
N ILE A 72 -10.70 1.33 10.68
CA ILE A 72 -9.46 0.58 10.44
C ILE A 72 -9.77 -0.91 10.36
N GLU A 73 -9.61 -1.47 9.17
CA GLU A 73 -9.60 -2.91 8.95
C GLU A 73 -8.19 -3.44 9.18
N LYS A 74 -8.04 -4.36 10.14
CA LYS A 74 -6.76 -5.00 10.47
C LYS A 74 -6.74 -6.41 9.91
N HIS A 75 -5.65 -6.74 9.25
CA HIS A 75 -5.44 -8.10 8.74
C HIS A 75 -4.62 -8.95 9.71
N PRO A 76 -4.78 -10.28 9.67
CA PRO A 76 -3.92 -11.18 10.43
C PRO A 76 -2.45 -11.03 10.02
N SER A 77 -1.55 -11.31 10.96
CA SER A 77 -0.11 -11.31 10.69
C SER A 77 0.23 -12.30 9.56
N ASN A 78 1.23 -11.96 8.74
CA ASN A 78 1.72 -12.82 7.64
C ASN A 78 0.63 -13.24 6.64
N SER A 79 -0.34 -12.36 6.36
CA SER A 79 -1.45 -12.60 5.41
C SER A 79 -1.39 -11.62 4.23
N SER A 80 -0.31 -11.69 3.44
CA SER A 80 -0.10 -10.78 2.30
C SER A 80 -1.14 -11.00 1.18
N ASP A 81 -1.70 -12.19 1.08
CA ASP A 81 -2.80 -12.56 0.19
C ASP A 81 -4.11 -11.84 0.52
N MET A 82 -4.34 -11.50 1.79
CA MET A 82 -5.44 -10.63 2.20
C MET A 82 -5.22 -9.16 1.77
N HIS A 83 -3.97 -8.78 1.51
CA HIS A 83 -3.56 -7.48 0.96
C HIS A 83 -3.41 -7.47 -0.57
N LYS A 84 -4.09 -8.39 -1.27
CA LYS A 84 -4.00 -8.60 -2.73
C LYS A 84 -3.90 -7.33 -3.59
N VAL A 85 -4.70 -6.29 -3.29
CA VAL A 85 -4.69 -5.06 -4.10
C VAL A 85 -3.34 -4.35 -4.03
N VAL A 86 -2.77 -4.25 -2.83
CA VAL A 86 -1.47 -3.62 -2.58
C VAL A 86 -0.36 -4.51 -3.11
N GLU A 87 -0.39 -5.81 -2.82
CA GLU A 87 0.65 -6.76 -3.24
C GLU A 87 0.72 -6.94 -4.77
N ASN A 88 -0.44 -7.03 -5.45
CA ASN A 88 -0.46 -7.02 -6.92
C ASN A 88 0.04 -5.68 -7.47
N GLY A 89 -0.26 -4.58 -6.76
CA GLY A 89 0.29 -3.25 -7.01
C GLY A 89 1.83 -3.26 -7.01
N HIS A 90 2.41 -3.70 -5.90
CA HIS A 90 3.85 -3.82 -5.70
C HIS A 90 4.50 -4.74 -6.73
N GLY A 91 3.97 -5.94 -6.94
CA GLY A 91 4.52 -6.89 -7.93
C GLY A 91 4.53 -6.33 -9.35
N CYS A 92 3.49 -5.57 -9.72
CA CYS A 92 3.40 -4.91 -11.02
C CYS A 92 4.42 -3.77 -11.18
N LEU A 93 4.57 -2.92 -10.16
CA LEU A 93 5.55 -1.83 -10.14
C LEU A 93 6.98 -2.37 -10.14
N GLN A 94 7.26 -3.39 -9.35
CA GLN A 94 8.56 -4.07 -9.31
C GLN A 94 8.93 -4.67 -10.67
N SER A 95 8.01 -5.42 -11.28
CA SER A 95 8.22 -6.02 -12.61
C SER A 95 8.40 -4.97 -13.71
N HIS A 96 7.77 -3.80 -13.57
CA HIS A 96 7.97 -2.67 -14.47
C HIS A 96 9.38 -2.08 -14.29
N MET A 97 9.77 -1.78 -13.05
CA MET A 97 11.08 -1.20 -12.75
C MET A 97 12.23 -2.11 -13.14
N GLN A 98 12.14 -3.41 -12.89
CA GLN A 98 13.17 -4.37 -13.31
C GLN A 98 13.40 -4.32 -14.82
N ARG A 99 12.32 -4.33 -15.63
CA ARG A 99 12.42 -4.22 -17.09
C ARG A 99 12.99 -2.89 -17.54
N TRP A 100 12.58 -1.79 -16.90
CA TRP A 100 13.08 -0.46 -17.23
C TRP A 100 14.57 -0.33 -16.89
N LEU A 101 15.00 -0.78 -15.72
CA LEU A 101 16.41 -0.78 -15.29
C LEU A 101 17.29 -1.57 -16.28
N LEU A 102 16.88 -2.77 -16.68
CA LEU A 102 17.60 -3.59 -17.66
C LEU A 102 17.67 -2.92 -19.05
N LYS A 103 16.66 -2.15 -19.44
CA LYS A 103 16.70 -1.35 -20.67
C LYS A 103 17.67 -0.17 -20.52
N ARG A 104 17.58 0.54 -19.40
CA ARG A 104 18.35 1.75 -19.10
C ARG A 104 19.85 1.47 -18.97
N GLU A 105 20.22 0.34 -18.38
CA GLU A 105 21.60 -0.13 -18.26
C GLU A 105 22.22 -0.41 -19.64
N ARG A 106 21.45 -1.01 -20.57
CA ARG A 106 21.91 -1.21 -21.95
C ARG A 106 22.07 0.08 -22.74
N GLU A 107 21.18 1.05 -22.52
CA GLU A 107 21.16 2.31 -23.27
C GLU A 107 22.17 3.34 -22.74
N GLN A 108 22.48 3.33 -21.44
CA GLN A 108 23.51 4.20 -20.87
C GLN A 108 24.22 3.46 -19.72
N PRO A 109 25.20 2.60 -20.04
CA PRO A 109 25.87 1.70 -19.08
C PRO A 109 26.65 2.45 -18.00
N ASP A 110 27.21 3.61 -18.34
CA ASP A 110 28.00 4.43 -17.40
C ASP A 110 27.16 5.50 -16.68
N GLY A 111 25.85 5.55 -16.94
CA GLY A 111 24.97 6.57 -16.39
C GLY A 111 24.56 6.28 -14.94
N GLN A 112 24.82 7.21 -14.03
CA GLN A 112 24.35 7.10 -12.65
C GLN A 112 22.82 7.16 -12.56
N LEU A 113 22.25 6.24 -11.77
CA LEU A 113 20.82 6.17 -11.54
C LEU A 113 20.35 7.34 -10.66
N GLN A 114 19.43 8.15 -11.19
CA GLN A 114 18.85 9.27 -10.46
C GLN A 114 17.55 8.85 -9.76
N VAL A 115 17.39 9.25 -8.49
CA VAL A 115 16.17 8.99 -7.71
C VAL A 115 14.95 9.63 -8.36
N ALA A 116 15.10 10.82 -8.94
CA ALA A 116 14.01 11.53 -9.63
C ALA A 116 13.51 10.75 -10.86
N GLU A 117 14.41 10.14 -11.64
CA GLU A 117 14.04 9.30 -12.79
C GLU A 117 13.27 8.05 -12.34
N CYS A 118 13.76 7.39 -11.28
CA CYS A 118 13.08 6.21 -10.72
C CYS A 118 11.67 6.56 -10.24
N LYS A 119 11.52 7.69 -9.55
CA LYS A 119 10.21 8.18 -9.10
C LYS A 119 9.28 8.45 -10.29
N ALA A 120 9.75 9.14 -11.32
CA ALA A 120 8.95 9.43 -12.50
C ALA A 120 8.44 8.16 -13.20
N GLN A 121 9.27 7.12 -13.31
CA GLN A 121 8.85 5.83 -13.89
C GLN A 121 7.78 5.12 -13.04
N LEU A 122 7.99 5.07 -11.72
CA LEU A 122 7.04 4.47 -10.80
C LEU A 122 5.70 5.22 -10.78
N GLU A 123 5.74 6.56 -10.74
CA GLU A 123 4.54 7.41 -10.77
C GLU A 123 3.76 7.24 -12.06
N ALA A 124 4.45 7.24 -13.22
CA ALA A 124 3.82 7.02 -14.52
C ALA A 124 3.15 5.63 -14.60
N ARG A 125 3.83 4.57 -14.12
CA ARG A 125 3.24 3.23 -14.10
C ARG A 125 2.06 3.15 -13.14
N PHE A 126 2.17 3.70 -11.94
CA PHE A 126 1.10 3.71 -10.96
C PHE A 126 -0.14 4.46 -11.47
N TYR A 127 0.06 5.63 -12.08
CA TYR A 127 -1.02 6.39 -12.72
C TYR A 127 -1.72 5.59 -13.83
N ARG A 128 -0.96 4.84 -14.63
CA ARG A 128 -1.55 3.93 -15.62
C ARG A 128 -2.39 2.83 -14.95
N MET A 129 -1.91 2.25 -13.85
CA MET A 129 -2.66 1.21 -13.12
C MET A 129 -3.96 1.73 -12.54
N SER A 130 -3.97 2.96 -12.02
CA SER A 130 -5.16 3.58 -11.44
C SER A 130 -6.21 3.96 -12.50
N THR A 131 -5.77 4.34 -13.70
CA THR A 131 -6.66 4.77 -14.79
C THR A 131 -7.17 3.63 -15.68
N THR A 132 -6.41 2.54 -15.84
CA THR A 132 -6.78 1.40 -16.70
C THR A 132 -7.71 0.38 -16.01
N GLY A 133 -8.09 0.62 -14.76
CA GLY A 133 -8.98 -0.27 -14.01
C GLY A 133 -8.31 -1.52 -13.44
N GLU A 134 -6.97 -1.64 -13.51
CA GLU A 134 -6.21 -2.75 -12.89
C GLU A 134 -6.51 -2.82 -11.38
N ILE A 135 -6.46 -1.68 -10.68
CA ILE A 135 -6.79 -1.60 -9.26
C ILE A 135 -8.26 -2.00 -9.00
N LYS A 136 -9.19 -1.48 -9.79
CA LYS A 136 -10.62 -1.78 -9.67
C LYS A 136 -10.91 -3.28 -9.82
N ARG A 137 -10.21 -3.97 -10.73
CA ARG A 137 -10.32 -5.42 -10.93
C ARG A 137 -9.78 -6.22 -9.74
N ASN A 138 -8.67 -5.77 -9.14
CA ASN A 138 -8.17 -6.39 -7.92
C ASN A 138 -9.20 -6.26 -6.79
N VAL A 139 -9.77 -5.06 -6.61
CA VAL A 139 -10.82 -4.80 -5.60
C VAL A 139 -12.06 -5.67 -5.84
N SER A 140 -12.55 -5.77 -7.08
CA SER A 140 -13.77 -6.53 -7.40
C SER A 140 -13.64 -8.05 -7.14
N THR A 141 -12.42 -8.57 -7.03
CA THR A 141 -12.14 -10.00 -6.81
C THR A 141 -11.64 -10.29 -5.39
N LEU A 142 -11.71 -9.32 -4.46
CA LEU A 142 -11.31 -9.53 -3.07
C LEU A 142 -12.19 -10.58 -2.39
N ARG A 143 -13.51 -10.55 -2.60
CA ARG A 143 -14.44 -11.53 -2.03
C ARG A 143 -14.09 -12.97 -2.43
N GLU A 144 -13.77 -13.20 -3.70
CA GLU A 144 -13.34 -14.51 -4.20
C GLU A 144 -12.01 -14.95 -3.56
N THR A 145 -11.10 -14.00 -3.34
CA THR A 145 -9.81 -14.25 -2.69
C THR A 145 -10.01 -14.66 -1.24
N TYR A 146 -10.84 -13.92 -0.49
CA TYR A 146 -11.14 -14.26 0.91
C TYR A 146 -11.88 -15.59 1.02
N GLN A 147 -12.81 -15.88 0.12
CA GLN A 147 -13.47 -17.18 0.09
C GLN A 147 -12.47 -18.32 -0.15
N ALA A 148 -11.53 -18.15 -1.09
CA ALA A 148 -10.51 -19.17 -1.33
C ALA A 148 -9.59 -19.43 -0.13
N ILE A 149 -9.28 -18.39 0.67
CA ILE A 149 -8.51 -18.52 1.91
C ILE A 149 -9.32 -19.28 2.97
N ILE A 150 -10.61 -18.96 3.11
CA ILE A 150 -11.53 -19.67 4.02
C ILE A 150 -11.64 -21.15 3.63
N ASP A 151 -11.83 -21.43 2.34
CA ASP A 151 -11.94 -22.80 1.82
C ASP A 151 -10.64 -23.60 2.03
N ALA A 152 -9.49 -22.92 2.05
CA ALA A 152 -8.18 -23.49 2.39
C ALA A 152 -7.94 -23.60 3.91
N GLY A 153 -8.94 -23.34 4.76
CA GLY A 153 -8.80 -23.44 6.22
C GLY A 153 -7.92 -22.35 6.84
N GLY A 154 -7.74 -21.22 6.15
CA GLY A 154 -6.84 -20.14 6.56
C GLY A 154 -5.41 -20.26 6.03
N ASP A 155 -5.09 -21.34 5.31
CA ASP A 155 -3.82 -21.47 4.60
C ASP A 155 -3.83 -20.65 3.29
N TYR A 156 -2.63 -20.41 2.75
CA TYR A 156 -2.46 -19.81 1.43
C TYR A 156 -3.12 -20.69 0.35
N PRO A 157 -4.03 -20.13 -0.46
CA PRO A 157 -4.64 -20.89 -1.54
C PRO A 157 -3.58 -21.43 -2.50
N PRO A 158 -3.70 -22.70 -2.96
CA PRO A 158 -2.74 -23.25 -3.89
C PRO A 158 -2.71 -22.40 -5.17
N LYS A 159 -1.50 -22.12 -5.68
CA LYS A 159 -1.35 -21.42 -6.95
C LYS A 159 -2.14 -22.19 -8.00
N ARG A 160 -3.16 -21.55 -8.60
CA ARG A 160 -3.78 -22.07 -9.81
C ARG A 160 -2.69 -22.17 -10.87
N PHE A 161 -2.14 -23.35 -11.10
CA PHE A 161 -1.37 -23.64 -12.30
C PHE A 161 -2.34 -23.38 -13.45
N ARG A 162 -2.11 -22.30 -14.21
CA ARG A 162 -2.91 -22.03 -15.41
C ARG A 162 -2.74 -23.26 -16.31
N GLN A 163 -3.81 -24.02 -16.47
CA GLN A 163 -3.97 -24.92 -17.62
C GLN A 163 -4.14 -24.07 -18.88
#